data_AF-A0A2D6BQB9-F1
#
_entry.id   AF-A0A2D6BQB9-F1
#
_cell.length_a   1.000
_cell.length_b   1.000
_cell.length_c   1.000
_cell.angle_alpha   90.00
_cell.angle_beta   90.00
_cell.angle_gamma   90.00
#
_symmetry.space_group_name_H-M   'P 1'
#
loop_
_entity.id
_entity.type
_entity.pdbx_description
1 polymer ?
#
loop_
_entity_poly.entity_id
_entity_poly.type
_entity_poly.pdbx_seq_one_letter_code
_entity_poly.pdbx_strand_id
1 'polypeptide(L)'
;MANLVLALASVSVSLALGELLFRALPAWSGEKAPGEGKAYRFNPFRPDPYLPFALREGARAVHQTEHFEVGVSINESGLRGPSIPATRPPGRYRVLVLGDSFAFGWGVEEADSFGARLAQGLRVGTDRVEVLNGGVPGWSADDQLIFLERRGLDLSPDLVLMVETENDPDDLQWKELELDEGALPVRARSTHRIVDHRGRLRTVRGVPAVDFPGEEWLRSHSYLWNAVRFRLTKLHLRFLESTSPTLDPDEEERLLGRPLARLTPSELQRGLRSSPRFR
;
A
#
# COMPACT_ATOMS: atom_id res chain seq x y z
N MET A 1 42.79 9.85 22.48
CA MET A 1 41.44 10.15 23.03
C MET A 1 40.90 11.50 22.57
N ALA A 2 41.62 12.62 22.76
CA ALA A 2 41.15 13.95 22.33
C ALA A 2 40.76 14.04 20.84
N ASN A 3 41.58 13.49 19.95
CA ASN A 3 41.30 13.49 18.50
C ASN A 3 40.07 12.66 18.12
N LEU A 4 39.79 11.57 18.85
CA LEU A 4 38.61 10.73 18.61
C LEU A 4 37.33 11.46 19.05
N VAL A 5 37.38 12.12 20.21
CA VAL A 5 36.26 12.94 20.71
C VAL A 5 35.97 14.09 19.76
N LEU A 6 37.02 14.78 19.28
CA LEU A 6 36.88 15.85 18.30
C LEU A 6 36.24 15.34 17.00
N ALA A 7 36.71 14.20 16.47
CA ALA A 7 36.17 13.61 15.26
C ALA A 7 34.68 13.23 15.41
N LEU A 8 34.30 12.59 16.51
CA LEU A 8 32.90 12.22 16.78
C LEU A 8 32.00 13.45 16.95
N ALA A 9 32.49 14.49 17.63
CA ALA A 9 31.78 15.75 17.77
C ALA A 9 31.57 16.43 16.41
N SER A 10 32.61 16.48 15.58
CA SER A 10 32.52 17.03 14.23
C SER A 10 31.51 16.27 13.36
N VAL A 11 31.54 14.93 13.37
CA VAL A 11 30.57 14.11 12.65
C VAL A 11 29.14 14.39 13.12
N SER A 12 28.91 14.44 14.43
CA SER A 12 27.58 14.70 15.00
C SER A 12 27.04 16.07 14.61
N VAL A 13 27.89 17.11 14.66
CA VAL A 13 27.53 18.47 14.22
C VAL A 13 27.24 18.49 12.73
N SER A 14 28.05 17.84 11.90
CA SER A 14 27.81 17.76 10.46
C SER A 14 26.51 17.04 10.11
N LEU A 15 26.18 15.94 10.79
CA LEU A 15 24.91 15.23 10.60
C LEU A 15 23.71 16.10 11.02
N ALA A 16 23.80 16.79 12.15
CA ALA A 16 22.74 17.69 12.63
C ALA A 16 22.52 18.88 11.67
N LEU A 17 23.60 19.50 11.20
CA LEU A 17 23.54 20.58 10.21
C LEU A 17 22.97 20.08 8.87
N GLY A 18 23.36 18.88 8.44
CA GLY A 18 22.80 18.25 7.24
C GLY A 18 21.30 17.98 7.35
N GLU A 19 20.84 17.44 8.48
CA GLU A 19 19.42 17.23 8.77
C GLU A 19 18.64 18.56 8.77
N LEU A 20 19.16 19.60 9.41
CA LEU A 20 18.54 20.94 9.41
C LEU A 20 18.51 21.54 8.00
N LEU A 21 19.58 21.39 7.23
CA LEU A 21 19.67 21.85 5.85
C LEU A 21 18.63 21.14 4.98
N PHE A 22 18.51 19.80 5.06
CA PHE A 22 17.50 19.06 4.28
C PHE A 22 16.07 19.31 4.73
N ARG A 23 15.85 19.67 6.00
CA ARG A 23 14.57 20.19 6.47
C ARG A 23 14.25 21.57 5.90
N ALA A 24 15.26 22.43 5.75
CA ALA A 24 15.11 23.82 5.31
C ALA A 24 15.08 24.00 3.79
N LEU A 25 15.71 23.12 3.01
CA LEU A 25 15.80 23.24 1.56
C LEU A 25 14.51 22.76 0.87
N PRO A 26 13.76 23.67 0.21
CA PRO A 26 12.55 23.30 -0.51
C PRO A 26 12.83 22.31 -1.64
N ALA A 27 14.02 22.37 -2.27
CA ALA A 27 14.38 21.60 -3.45
C ALA A 27 14.33 20.07 -3.27
N TRP A 28 14.50 19.54 -2.05
CA TRP A 28 14.33 18.10 -1.78
C TRP A 28 12.91 17.76 -1.34
N SER A 29 12.18 18.74 -0.79
CA SER A 29 10.75 18.64 -0.51
C SER A 29 9.87 19.02 -1.72
N GLY A 30 10.49 19.44 -2.82
CA GLY A 30 9.90 20.34 -3.82
C GLY A 30 10.42 20.13 -5.23
N GLU A 31 11.04 18.99 -5.53
CA GLU A 31 10.69 18.36 -6.81
C GLU A 31 9.19 18.19 -6.75
N LYS A 32 8.48 19.03 -7.51
CA LYS A 32 7.05 18.85 -7.64
C LYS A 32 6.86 17.49 -8.27
N ALA A 33 6.40 16.51 -7.49
CA ALA A 33 5.70 15.39 -8.07
C ALA A 33 4.68 15.99 -9.05
N PRO A 34 4.50 15.44 -10.26
CA PRO A 34 3.52 15.93 -11.21
C PRO A 34 2.23 16.34 -10.48
N GLY A 35 1.88 17.64 -10.54
CA GLY A 35 0.68 18.18 -9.90
C GLY A 35 0.81 19.03 -8.61
N GLU A 36 1.97 19.46 -8.09
CA GLU A 36 2.01 20.37 -6.88
C GLU A 36 1.54 21.79 -7.25
N GLY A 37 0.23 22.03 -7.20
CA GLY A 37 -0.31 23.37 -7.41
C GLY A 37 -1.74 23.65 -6.98
N LYS A 38 -2.59 22.66 -6.69
CA LYS A 38 -4.00 22.91 -6.28
C LYS A 38 -4.42 21.94 -5.17
N ALA A 39 -5.27 22.44 -4.29
CA ALA A 39 -5.59 21.86 -2.99
C ALA A 39 -6.10 20.40 -3.09
N TYR A 40 -5.66 19.58 -2.14
CA TYR A 40 -5.88 18.12 -2.01
C TYR A 40 -5.35 17.29 -3.17
N ARG A 41 -4.08 16.88 -3.04
CA ARG A 41 -3.41 15.98 -3.97
C ARG A 41 -3.53 14.59 -3.41
N PHE A 42 -4.40 13.79 -4.00
CA PHE A 42 -4.72 12.40 -3.68
C PHE A 42 -3.84 11.79 -2.59
N ASN A 43 -4.27 11.97 -1.34
CA ASN A 43 -3.53 11.44 -0.20
C ASN A 43 -4.44 10.87 0.90
N PRO A 44 -5.22 9.84 0.58
CA PRO A 44 -6.08 9.19 1.56
C PRO A 44 -5.32 8.14 2.39
N PHE A 45 -3.98 8.11 2.43
CA PHE A 45 -3.23 6.99 3.01
C PHE A 45 -2.72 7.27 4.44
N ARG A 46 -2.51 6.20 5.20
CA ARG A 46 -1.82 6.20 6.50
C ARG A 46 -0.92 4.98 6.64
N PRO A 47 0.12 5.03 7.48
CA PRO A 47 0.86 3.84 7.88
C PRO A 47 -0.06 2.80 8.54
N ASP A 48 0.33 1.54 8.45
CA ASP A 48 -0.37 0.43 9.08
C ASP A 48 0.63 -0.58 9.66
N PRO A 49 0.37 -1.16 10.85
CA PRO A 49 1.31 -2.11 11.46
C PRO A 49 1.40 -3.44 10.71
N TYR A 50 0.34 -3.86 10.00
CA TYR A 50 0.25 -5.16 9.35
C TYR A 50 0.23 -5.11 7.83
N LEU A 51 -0.20 -3.98 7.27
CA LEU A 51 -0.29 -3.75 5.83
C LEU A 51 0.81 -2.76 5.40
N PRO A 52 1.18 -2.73 4.11
CA PRO A 52 2.06 -1.71 3.56
C PRO A 52 1.62 -0.28 3.90
N PHE A 53 0.31 -0.07 3.81
CA PHE A 53 -0.41 1.16 4.13
C PHE A 53 -1.90 0.85 4.16
N ALA A 54 -2.68 1.73 4.77
CA ALA A 54 -4.13 1.67 4.76
C ALA A 54 -4.72 3.02 4.36
N LEU A 55 -6.03 3.05 4.08
CA LEU A 55 -6.75 4.29 3.91
C LEU A 55 -6.97 4.96 5.29
N ARG A 56 -6.81 6.27 5.34
CA ARG A 56 -7.01 7.11 6.52
C ARG A 56 -8.49 7.35 6.71
N GLU A 57 -8.97 7.00 7.89
CA GLU A 57 -10.35 7.15 8.31
C GLU A 57 -10.81 8.60 8.20
N GLY A 58 -12.04 8.80 7.68
CA GLY A 58 -12.63 10.12 7.49
C GLY A 58 -11.95 11.01 6.44
N ALA A 59 -10.97 10.50 5.69
CA ALA A 59 -10.23 11.29 4.72
C ALA A 59 -11.11 11.74 3.55
N ARG A 60 -10.98 13.02 3.20
CA ARG A 60 -11.52 13.60 1.96
C ARG A 60 -10.37 14.09 1.11
N ALA A 61 -10.35 13.70 -0.15
CA ALA A 61 -9.30 14.09 -1.09
C ALA A 61 -9.91 14.34 -2.48
N VAL A 62 -9.24 15.20 -3.24
CA VAL A 62 -9.45 15.28 -4.69
C VAL A 62 -8.35 14.45 -5.34
N HIS A 63 -8.75 13.54 -6.22
CA HIS A 63 -7.83 12.80 -7.03
C HIS A 63 -7.71 13.46 -8.40
N GLN A 64 -6.70 14.30 -8.54
CA GLN A 64 -6.44 15.06 -9.76
C GLN A 64 -5.18 14.52 -10.45
N THR A 65 -5.37 14.11 -11.71
CA THR A 65 -4.30 13.79 -12.66
C THR A 65 -4.44 14.69 -13.89
N GLU A 66 -3.63 14.47 -14.93
CA GLU A 66 -3.84 15.13 -16.21
C GLU A 66 -5.09 14.64 -16.96
N HIS A 67 -5.62 13.47 -16.60
CA HIS A 67 -6.72 12.82 -17.30
C HIS A 67 -8.08 12.97 -16.60
N PHE A 68 -8.09 13.17 -15.28
CA PHE A 68 -9.33 13.24 -14.51
C PHE A 68 -9.15 14.05 -13.22
N GLU A 69 -10.28 14.49 -12.68
CA GLU A 69 -10.41 15.07 -11.34
C GLU A 69 -11.65 14.46 -10.69
N VAL A 70 -11.48 13.72 -9.59
CA VAL A 70 -12.60 13.06 -8.91
C VAL A 70 -12.57 13.24 -7.41
N GLY A 71 -13.75 13.32 -6.81
CA GLY A 71 -13.92 13.31 -5.36
C GLY A 71 -13.68 11.92 -4.75
N VAL A 72 -12.90 11.88 -3.67
CA VAL A 72 -12.65 10.65 -2.89
C VAL A 72 -13.01 10.91 -1.43
N SER A 73 -13.89 10.07 -0.89
CA SER A 73 -14.26 10.04 0.52
C SER A 73 -13.99 8.65 1.10
N ILE A 74 -13.28 8.63 2.24
CA ILE A 74 -13.03 7.44 3.05
C ILE A 74 -13.85 7.57 4.33
N ASN A 75 -14.61 6.54 4.66
CA ASN A 75 -15.44 6.54 5.86
C ASN A 75 -14.61 6.24 7.14
N GLU A 76 -15.27 6.28 8.29
CA GLU A 76 -14.64 6.02 9.60
C GLU A 76 -14.18 4.57 9.79
N SER A 77 -14.57 3.66 8.89
CA SER A 77 -14.08 2.27 8.86
C SER A 77 -12.88 2.09 7.94
N GLY A 78 -12.35 3.16 7.34
CA GLY A 78 -11.22 3.09 6.42
C GLY A 78 -11.59 2.51 5.05
N LEU A 79 -12.87 2.53 4.66
CA LEU A 79 -13.37 2.05 3.37
C LEU A 79 -13.77 3.22 2.48
N ARG A 80 -13.70 3.04 1.16
CA ARG A 80 -14.20 4.07 0.23
C ARG A 80 -15.72 4.11 0.28
N GLY A 81 -16.28 5.31 0.35
CA GLY A 81 -17.72 5.54 0.22
C GLY A 81 -18.42 6.01 1.50
N PRO A 82 -19.73 5.74 1.64
CA PRO A 82 -20.53 6.28 2.73
C PRO A 82 -20.21 5.62 4.08
N SER A 83 -20.61 6.28 5.17
CA SER A 83 -20.50 5.73 6.52
C SER A 83 -21.29 4.44 6.67
N ILE A 84 -20.70 3.47 7.36
CA ILE A 84 -21.34 2.20 7.68
C ILE A 84 -22.08 2.37 9.01
N PRO A 85 -23.35 1.96 9.11
CA PRO A 85 -24.06 1.99 10.39
C PRO A 85 -23.33 1.16 11.44
N ALA A 86 -23.17 1.70 12.65
CA ALA A 86 -22.50 1.03 13.77
C ALA A 86 -23.13 -0.33 14.11
N THR A 87 -24.45 -0.45 13.94
CA THR A 87 -25.19 -1.70 14.03
C THR A 87 -25.75 -2.05 12.67
N ARG A 88 -25.48 -3.27 12.20
CA ARG A 88 -26.04 -3.81 10.95
C ARG A 88 -27.58 -3.80 11.03
N PRO A 89 -28.28 -3.14 10.09
CA PRO A 89 -29.74 -3.17 10.10
C PRO A 89 -30.25 -4.60 9.87
N PRO A 90 -31.31 -5.04 10.58
CA PRO A 90 -31.88 -6.37 10.41
C PRO A 90 -32.24 -6.68 8.96
N GLY A 91 -31.91 -7.89 8.49
CA GLY A 91 -32.28 -8.36 7.16
C GLY A 91 -31.48 -7.75 6.00
N ARG A 92 -30.39 -7.01 6.26
CA ARG A 92 -29.44 -6.58 5.24
C ARG A 92 -28.48 -7.70 4.87
N TYR A 93 -28.13 -7.84 3.60
CA TYR A 93 -27.06 -8.72 3.12
C TYR A 93 -25.84 -7.88 2.77
N ARG A 94 -24.67 -8.17 3.34
CA ARG A 94 -23.46 -7.36 3.24
C ARG A 94 -22.42 -8.02 2.34
N VAL A 95 -22.09 -7.34 1.26
CA VAL A 95 -21.01 -7.72 0.35
C VAL A 95 -19.79 -6.86 0.64
N LEU A 96 -18.67 -7.46 1.01
CA LEU A 96 -17.37 -6.77 1.09
C LEU A 96 -16.60 -6.99 -0.20
N VAL A 97 -16.35 -5.91 -0.94
CA VAL A 97 -15.50 -5.93 -2.13
C VAL A 97 -14.07 -5.66 -1.69
N LEU A 98 -13.15 -6.56 -2.01
CA LEU A 98 -11.71 -6.40 -1.82
C LEU A 98 -11.04 -6.29 -3.18
N GLY A 99 -9.94 -5.55 -3.24
CA GLY A 99 -9.16 -5.42 -4.46
C GLY A 99 -8.22 -4.24 -4.40
N ASP A 100 -7.69 -3.91 -5.56
CA ASP A 100 -6.70 -2.87 -5.75
C ASP A 100 -7.34 -1.52 -6.17
N SER A 101 -6.63 -0.79 -7.03
CA SER A 101 -7.09 0.43 -7.70
C SER A 101 -8.41 0.27 -8.49
N PHE A 102 -8.70 -0.89 -9.07
CA PHE A 102 -9.93 -1.11 -9.84
C PHE A 102 -11.15 -1.24 -8.93
N ALA A 103 -11.04 -2.05 -7.88
CA ALA A 103 -12.09 -2.16 -6.86
C ALA A 103 -12.34 -0.80 -6.19
N PHE A 104 -11.25 -0.08 -5.88
CA PHE A 104 -11.33 1.26 -5.33
C PHE A 104 -12.10 2.20 -6.25
N GLY A 105 -11.95 2.09 -7.59
CA GLY A 105 -12.51 3.02 -8.56
C GLY A 105 -11.54 4.16 -8.88
N TRP A 106 -10.30 3.83 -9.21
CA TRP A 106 -9.28 4.80 -9.58
C TRP A 106 -9.73 5.70 -10.75
N GLY A 107 -9.76 7.01 -10.51
CA GLY A 107 -10.16 7.99 -11.52
C GLY A 107 -11.66 8.07 -11.83
N VAL A 108 -12.52 7.42 -11.04
CA VAL A 108 -13.98 7.55 -11.17
C VAL A 108 -14.59 8.15 -9.91
N GLU A 109 -15.72 8.83 -10.07
CA GLU A 109 -16.54 9.33 -8.96
C GLU A 109 -17.11 8.17 -8.13
N GLU A 110 -17.44 8.42 -6.86
CA GLU A 110 -17.94 7.39 -5.95
C GLU A 110 -19.15 6.63 -6.52
N ALA A 111 -20.12 7.35 -7.09
CA ALA A 111 -21.34 6.79 -7.66
C ALA A 111 -21.08 5.89 -8.88
N ASP A 112 -19.94 6.05 -9.55
CA ASP A 112 -19.53 5.27 -10.72
C ASP A 112 -18.52 4.18 -10.39
N SER A 113 -18.08 4.08 -9.13
CA SER A 113 -17.24 2.97 -8.68
C SER A 113 -17.94 1.63 -8.86
N PHE A 114 -17.16 0.56 -9.09
CA PHE A 114 -17.67 -0.81 -9.23
C PHE A 114 -18.61 -1.20 -8.07
N GLY A 115 -18.21 -0.90 -6.82
CA GLY A 115 -19.03 -1.19 -5.64
C GLY A 115 -20.38 -0.44 -5.64
N ALA A 116 -20.39 0.83 -6.04
CA ALA A 116 -21.62 1.62 -6.13
C ALA A 116 -22.54 1.13 -7.26
N ARG A 117 -21.97 0.82 -8.43
CA ARG A 117 -22.71 0.26 -9.57
C ARG A 117 -23.27 -1.14 -9.25
N LEU A 118 -22.51 -1.97 -8.54
CA LEU A 118 -22.97 -3.26 -8.04
C LEU A 118 -24.15 -3.08 -7.07
N ALA A 119 -24.02 -2.18 -6.09
CA ALA A 119 -25.10 -1.87 -5.15
C ALA A 119 -26.36 -1.39 -5.90
N GLN A 120 -26.21 -0.51 -6.87
CA GLN A 120 -27.32 0.00 -7.69
C GLN A 120 -27.99 -1.10 -8.51
N GLY A 121 -27.20 -1.96 -9.17
CA GLY A 121 -27.74 -3.08 -9.96
C GLY A 121 -28.52 -4.08 -9.11
N LEU A 122 -28.06 -4.35 -7.89
CA LEU A 122 -28.74 -5.28 -6.96
C LEU A 122 -30.04 -4.71 -6.38
N ARG A 123 -30.17 -3.37 -6.28
CA ARG A 123 -31.42 -2.71 -5.84
C ARG A 123 -32.62 -3.02 -6.72
N VAL A 124 -32.40 -3.30 -8.01
CA VAL A 124 -33.48 -3.68 -8.94
C VAL A 124 -34.18 -4.97 -8.50
N GLY A 125 -33.50 -5.85 -7.76
CA GLY A 125 -34.07 -7.07 -7.17
C GLY A 125 -34.35 -6.98 -5.67
N THR A 126 -33.57 -6.20 -4.92
CA THR A 126 -33.79 -5.98 -3.48
C THR A 126 -33.01 -4.79 -2.93
N ASP A 127 -33.66 -3.96 -2.11
CA ASP A 127 -32.97 -2.90 -1.36
C ASP A 127 -32.20 -3.42 -0.14
N ARG A 128 -32.12 -4.73 0.08
CA ARG A 128 -31.50 -5.32 1.27
C ARG A 128 -30.00 -5.51 1.14
N VAL A 129 -29.41 -5.39 -0.04
CA VAL A 129 -27.96 -5.54 -0.20
C VAL A 129 -27.23 -4.23 0.12
N GLU A 130 -26.21 -4.32 0.96
CA GLU A 130 -25.21 -3.27 1.18
C GLU A 130 -23.86 -3.74 0.64
N VAL A 131 -23.18 -2.88 -0.12
CA VAL A 131 -21.87 -3.17 -0.71
C VAL A 131 -20.84 -2.25 -0.06
N LEU A 132 -19.81 -2.85 0.54
CA LEU A 132 -18.70 -2.16 1.19
C LEU A 132 -17.49 -2.20 0.26
N ASN A 133 -16.92 -1.05 -0.06
CA ASN A 133 -15.75 -0.95 -0.94
C ASN A 133 -14.46 -0.92 -0.12
N GLY A 134 -13.85 -2.09 0.07
CA GLY A 134 -12.52 -2.27 0.66
C GLY A 134 -11.40 -2.35 -0.36
N GLY A 135 -11.61 -1.84 -1.58
CA GLY A 135 -10.53 -1.66 -2.54
C GLY A 135 -9.52 -0.63 -2.06
N VAL A 136 -8.22 -0.90 -2.20
CA VAL A 136 -7.16 0.04 -1.84
C VAL A 136 -6.11 0.07 -2.95
N PRO A 137 -5.84 1.25 -3.54
CA PRO A 137 -4.89 1.33 -4.64
C PRO A 137 -3.50 0.85 -4.27
N GLY A 138 -2.99 -0.12 -5.03
CA GLY A 138 -1.67 -0.69 -4.86
C GLY A 138 -1.57 -1.78 -3.79
N TRP A 139 -2.70 -2.30 -3.31
CA TRP A 139 -2.76 -3.59 -2.65
C TRP A 139 -2.80 -4.73 -3.68
N SER A 140 -2.40 -5.92 -3.26
CA SER A 140 -2.60 -7.19 -3.98
C SER A 140 -3.20 -8.24 -3.04
N ALA A 141 -3.42 -9.47 -3.51
CA ALA A 141 -4.14 -10.53 -2.80
C ALA A 141 -3.67 -10.81 -1.35
N ASP A 142 -2.38 -10.68 -1.08
CA ASP A 142 -1.77 -10.79 0.25
C ASP A 142 -2.26 -9.70 1.23
N ASP A 143 -2.28 -8.44 0.79
CA ASP A 143 -2.82 -7.32 1.59
C ASP A 143 -4.31 -7.48 1.83
N GLN A 144 -5.04 -7.92 0.79
CA GLN A 144 -6.47 -8.17 0.87
C GLN A 144 -6.79 -9.26 1.90
N LEU A 145 -6.01 -10.35 1.95
CA LEU A 145 -6.15 -11.41 2.93
C LEU A 145 -5.85 -10.92 4.35
N ILE A 146 -4.72 -10.23 4.54
CA ILE A 146 -4.35 -9.64 5.86
C ILE A 146 -5.44 -8.67 6.33
N PHE A 147 -5.96 -7.83 5.44
CA PHE A 147 -7.06 -6.92 5.76
C PHE A 147 -8.33 -7.67 6.13
N LEU A 148 -8.72 -8.68 5.35
CA LEU A 148 -9.91 -9.47 5.58
C LEU A 148 -9.87 -10.12 6.97
N GLU A 149 -8.77 -10.80 7.29
CA GLU A 149 -8.62 -11.47 8.58
C GLU A 149 -8.60 -10.50 9.75
N ARG A 150 -7.91 -9.36 9.62
CA ARG A 150 -7.69 -8.44 10.75
C ARG A 150 -8.81 -7.43 10.98
N ARG A 151 -9.57 -7.09 9.94
CA ARG A 151 -10.56 -6.00 9.95
C ARG A 151 -11.81 -6.32 9.15
N GLY A 152 -11.68 -6.94 7.98
CA GLY A 152 -12.78 -7.16 7.07
C GLY A 152 -13.88 -8.06 7.64
N LEU A 153 -13.52 -9.13 8.37
CA LEU A 153 -14.49 -10.03 8.99
C LEU A 153 -15.26 -9.37 10.16
N ASP A 154 -14.68 -8.38 10.84
CA ASP A 154 -15.36 -7.63 11.90
C ASP A 154 -16.52 -6.78 11.33
N LEU A 155 -16.50 -6.50 10.02
CA LEU A 155 -17.62 -5.87 9.32
C LEU A 155 -18.80 -6.82 9.12
N SER A 156 -18.69 -8.09 9.52
CA SER A 156 -19.72 -9.13 9.35
C SER A 156 -20.26 -9.25 7.91
N PRO A 157 -19.38 -9.41 6.89
CA PRO A 157 -19.83 -9.65 5.53
C PRO A 157 -20.50 -11.02 5.41
N ASP A 158 -21.55 -11.12 4.59
CA ASP A 158 -22.13 -12.40 4.18
C ASP A 158 -21.48 -12.94 2.90
N LEU A 159 -20.88 -12.05 2.10
CA LEU A 159 -20.11 -12.37 0.91
C LEU A 159 -18.86 -11.50 0.86
N VAL A 160 -17.72 -12.11 0.54
CA VAL A 160 -16.51 -11.40 0.14
C VAL A 160 -16.32 -11.58 -1.35
N LEU A 161 -16.19 -10.47 -2.08
CA LEU A 161 -15.91 -10.44 -3.51
C LEU A 161 -14.50 -9.92 -3.73
N MET A 162 -13.61 -10.77 -4.20
CA MET A 162 -12.24 -10.42 -4.54
C MET A 162 -12.19 -9.96 -6.00
N VAL A 163 -11.70 -8.75 -6.23
CA VAL A 163 -11.50 -8.18 -7.57
C VAL A 163 -10.00 -8.15 -7.81
N GLU A 164 -9.54 -9.13 -8.57
CA GLU A 164 -8.14 -9.25 -8.98
C GLU A 164 -7.95 -8.69 -10.39
N THR A 165 -6.80 -8.08 -10.63
CA THR A 165 -6.42 -7.47 -11.90
C THR A 165 -5.05 -7.96 -12.35
N GLU A 166 -4.67 -7.65 -13.58
CA GLU A 166 -3.45 -8.19 -14.21
C GLU A 166 -2.16 -7.81 -13.46
N ASN A 167 -2.12 -6.68 -12.75
CA ASN A 167 -0.94 -6.24 -12.00
C ASN A 167 -0.82 -6.83 -10.60
N ASP A 168 -1.85 -7.48 -10.06
CA ASP A 168 -1.83 -7.99 -8.68
C ASP A 168 -0.74 -9.05 -8.44
N PRO A 169 -0.49 -10.02 -9.35
CA PRO A 169 0.63 -10.95 -9.20
C PRO A 169 1.99 -10.24 -9.19
N ASP A 170 2.15 -9.19 -10.00
CA ASP A 170 3.40 -8.41 -10.05
C ASP A 170 3.58 -7.58 -8.78
N ASP A 171 2.52 -7.07 -8.18
CA ASP A 171 2.60 -6.27 -6.94
C ASP A 171 3.08 -7.10 -5.74
N LEU A 172 2.94 -8.44 -5.77
CA LEU A 172 3.47 -9.34 -4.73
C LEU A 172 4.99 -9.32 -4.65
N GLN A 173 5.69 -9.14 -5.78
CA GLN A 173 7.16 -9.19 -5.81
C GLN A 173 7.81 -8.03 -5.04
N TRP A 174 7.03 -6.97 -4.79
CA TRP A 174 7.51 -5.76 -4.15
C TRP A 174 7.23 -5.71 -2.64
N LYS A 175 7.15 -6.87 -2.00
CA LYS A 175 6.77 -6.99 -0.59
C LYS A 175 7.60 -8.02 0.15
N GLU A 176 7.91 -7.68 1.39
CA GLU A 176 8.38 -8.62 2.40
C GLU A 176 7.17 -9.12 3.18
N LEU A 177 7.01 -10.45 3.23
CA LEU A 177 5.89 -11.10 3.90
C LEU A 177 6.36 -11.80 5.17
N GLU A 178 5.63 -11.56 6.25
CA GLU A 178 5.67 -12.42 7.45
C GLU A 178 4.55 -13.45 7.30
N LEU A 179 4.89 -14.73 7.42
CA LEU A 179 3.95 -15.84 7.25
C LEU A 179 3.68 -16.54 8.58
N ASP A 180 2.48 -17.10 8.74
CA ASP A 180 2.16 -18.00 9.85
C ASP A 180 2.67 -19.44 9.61
N GLU A 181 2.42 -20.35 10.57
CA GLU A 181 2.75 -21.77 10.44
C GLU A 181 2.07 -22.46 9.24
N GLY A 182 0.95 -21.91 8.77
CA GLY A 182 0.21 -22.37 7.60
C GLY A 182 0.71 -21.78 6.27
N ALA A 183 1.78 -21.00 6.30
CA ALA A 183 2.32 -20.24 5.17
C ALA A 183 1.35 -19.18 4.60
N LEU A 184 0.42 -18.68 5.43
CA LEU A 184 -0.43 -17.55 5.08
C LEU A 184 0.21 -16.23 5.51
N PRO A 185 0.07 -15.15 4.71
CA PRO A 185 0.60 -13.85 5.07
C PRO A 185 -0.17 -13.25 6.25
N VAL A 186 0.57 -12.92 7.33
CA VAL A 186 0.02 -12.25 8.52
C VAL A 186 0.43 -10.78 8.61
N ARG A 187 1.48 -10.41 7.87
CA ARG A 187 1.95 -9.03 7.71
C ARG A 187 2.67 -8.87 6.37
N ALA A 188 2.45 -7.74 5.73
CA ALA A 188 3.10 -7.35 4.49
C ALA A 188 3.75 -5.97 4.65
N ARG A 189 4.99 -5.86 4.19
CA ARG A 189 5.77 -4.62 4.20
C ARG A 189 6.19 -4.33 2.76
N SER A 190 5.76 -3.19 2.23
CA SER A 190 6.15 -2.81 0.86
C SER A 190 7.61 -2.36 0.81
N THR A 191 8.34 -2.88 -0.18
CA THR A 191 9.72 -2.49 -0.48
C THR A 191 9.79 -1.30 -1.43
N HIS A 192 8.67 -0.96 -2.09
CA HIS A 192 8.59 0.03 -3.16
C HIS A 192 7.61 1.18 -2.91
N ARG A 193 6.76 1.12 -1.87
CA ARG A 193 5.82 2.18 -1.51
C ARG A 193 5.87 2.43 -0.01
N ILE A 194 5.99 3.70 0.38
CA ILE A 194 5.95 4.11 1.78
C ILE A 194 5.00 5.28 1.97
N VAL A 195 4.39 5.37 3.14
CA VAL A 195 3.68 6.58 3.58
C VAL A 195 4.67 7.45 4.34
N ASP A 196 4.97 8.63 3.80
CA ASP A 196 5.89 9.57 4.44
C ASP A 196 5.29 10.22 5.70
N HIS A 197 6.10 10.97 6.46
CA HIS A 197 5.66 11.64 7.70
C HIS A 197 4.54 12.68 7.48
N ARG A 198 4.26 13.08 6.24
CA ARG A 198 3.13 13.96 5.87
C ARG A 198 1.90 13.15 5.46
N GLY A 199 1.95 11.85 5.67
CA GLY A 199 0.94 10.90 5.26
C GLY A 199 0.93 10.62 3.77
N ARG A 200 1.92 11.08 2.96
CA ARG A 200 1.89 10.94 1.49
C ARG A 200 2.42 9.59 1.05
N LEU A 201 1.67 8.87 0.21
CA LEU A 201 2.18 7.68 -0.45
C LEU A 201 3.28 8.06 -1.45
N ARG A 202 4.45 7.44 -1.31
CA ARG A 202 5.62 7.65 -2.14
C ARG A 202 6.05 6.35 -2.76
N THR A 203 6.21 6.33 -4.08
CA THR A 203 6.89 5.24 -4.77
C THR A 203 8.39 5.40 -4.62
N VAL A 204 9.01 4.42 -3.99
CA VAL A 204 10.43 4.26 -3.75
C VAL A 204 10.92 3.21 -4.73
N ARG A 205 11.18 3.59 -5.98
CA ARG A 205 11.71 2.62 -6.97
C ARG A 205 13.11 2.16 -6.53
N GLY A 206 13.25 0.86 -6.28
CA GLY A 206 14.52 0.14 -6.21
C GLY A 206 15.52 0.69 -5.19
N VAL A 207 15.07 1.23 -4.05
CA VAL A 207 16.00 1.55 -2.96
C VAL A 207 16.31 0.25 -2.23
N PRO A 208 17.54 -0.26 -2.25
CA PRO A 208 17.91 -1.34 -1.35
C PRO A 208 17.66 -0.84 0.07
N ALA A 209 16.72 -1.46 0.78
CA ALA A 209 16.62 -1.27 2.22
C ALA A 209 17.94 -1.81 2.78
N VAL A 210 18.78 -0.92 3.33
CA VAL A 210 19.96 -1.37 4.05
C VAL A 210 19.44 -1.84 5.40
N ASP A 211 19.26 -3.15 5.54
CA ASP A 211 18.61 -3.70 6.72
C ASP A 211 19.57 -3.65 7.92
N PHE A 212 19.37 -2.68 8.80
CA PHE A 212 20.09 -2.57 10.08
C PHE A 212 19.16 -2.06 11.19
N PRO A 213 19.42 -2.43 12.46
CA PRO A 213 18.61 -1.97 13.59
C PRO A 213 18.50 -0.44 13.65
N GLY A 214 17.27 0.08 13.58
CA GLY A 214 16.98 1.52 13.64
C GLY A 214 16.81 2.21 12.28
N GLU A 215 16.99 1.50 11.15
CA GLU A 215 16.71 2.04 9.81
C GLU A 215 15.27 2.55 9.71
N GLU A 216 14.30 1.78 10.21
CA GLU A 216 12.88 2.15 10.15
C GLU A 216 12.59 3.47 10.88
N TRP A 217 13.27 3.71 12.01
CA TRP A 217 13.18 4.97 12.73
C TRP A 217 13.80 6.12 11.93
N LEU A 218 14.98 5.91 11.34
CA LEU A 218 15.64 6.91 10.50
C LEU A 218 14.82 7.24 9.24
N ARG A 219 14.20 6.24 8.62
CA ARG A 219 13.31 6.40 7.47
C ARG A 219 12.11 7.28 7.78
N SER A 220 11.56 7.18 8.98
CA SER A 220 10.41 7.96 9.44
C SER A 220 10.78 9.32 10.03
N HIS A 221 12.00 9.50 10.56
CA HIS A 221 12.37 10.69 11.36
C HIS A 221 13.54 11.53 10.82
N SER A 222 14.32 11.05 9.84
CA SER A 222 15.47 11.77 9.28
C SER A 222 15.30 12.11 7.79
N TYR A 223 15.36 13.40 7.47
CA TYR A 223 15.39 13.90 6.10
C TYR A 223 16.74 13.62 5.43
N LEU A 224 17.84 13.74 6.18
CA LEU A 224 19.19 13.45 5.71
C LEU A 224 19.34 11.98 5.30
N TRP A 225 18.86 11.05 6.11
CA TRP A 225 18.88 9.61 5.78
C TRP A 225 18.12 9.33 4.49
N ASN A 226 16.90 9.86 4.37
CA ASN A 226 16.09 9.71 3.17
C ASN A 226 16.80 10.30 1.94
N ALA A 227 17.43 11.46 2.06
CA ALA A 227 18.21 12.08 0.99
C ALA A 227 19.37 11.19 0.53
N VAL A 228 20.16 10.69 1.47
CA VAL A 228 21.31 9.81 1.18
C VAL A 228 20.85 8.50 0.53
N ARG A 229 19.83 7.81 1.09
CA ARG A 229 19.35 6.53 0.53
C ARG A 229 18.85 6.68 -0.90
N PHE A 230 18.12 7.75 -1.21
CA PHE A 230 17.62 8.00 -2.57
C PHE A 230 18.75 8.29 -3.57
N ARG A 231 19.80 9.01 -3.14
CA ARG A 231 20.98 9.27 -4.00
C ARG A 231 21.78 8.01 -4.27
N LEU A 232 22.04 7.21 -3.24
CA LEU A 232 22.72 5.92 -3.38
C LEU A 232 21.94 5.00 -4.30
N THR A 233 20.62 5.00 -4.17
CA THR A 233 19.73 4.24 -5.05
C THR A 233 19.81 4.69 -6.50
N LYS A 234 19.74 6.00 -6.76
CA LYS A 234 19.85 6.52 -8.13
C LYS A 234 21.18 6.15 -8.78
N LEU A 235 22.26 6.10 -7.99
CA LEU A 235 23.57 5.64 -8.46
C LEU A 235 23.58 4.13 -8.69
N HIS A 236 22.99 3.35 -7.79
CA HIS A 236 22.88 1.90 -7.91
C HIS A 236 22.04 1.49 -9.13
N LEU A 237 20.90 2.14 -9.37
CA LEU A 237 20.07 1.92 -10.55
C LEU A 237 20.82 2.22 -11.85
N ARG A 238 21.55 3.34 -11.92
CA ARG A 238 22.40 3.64 -13.08
C ARG A 238 23.49 2.60 -13.30
N PHE A 239 24.07 2.09 -12.22
CA PHE A 239 25.05 1.03 -12.28
C PHE A 239 24.42 -0.27 -12.82
N LEU A 240 23.27 -0.69 -12.27
CA LEU A 240 22.52 -1.84 -12.75
C LEU A 240 22.11 -1.67 -14.21
N GLU A 241 21.51 -0.54 -14.61
CA GLU A 241 21.17 -0.25 -16.02
C GLU A 241 22.39 -0.34 -16.95
N SER A 242 23.58 0.05 -16.47
CA SER A 242 24.82 -0.04 -17.25
C SER A 242 25.46 -1.43 -17.27
N THR A 243 25.03 -2.35 -16.40
CA THR A 243 25.64 -3.67 -16.21
C THR A 243 24.68 -4.85 -16.39
N SER A 244 23.38 -4.59 -16.48
CA SER A 244 22.37 -5.61 -16.73
C SER A 244 22.52 -6.13 -18.16
N PRO A 245 22.87 -7.42 -18.35
CA PRO A 245 22.68 -8.04 -19.65
C PRO A 245 21.18 -8.03 -19.97
N THR A 246 20.83 -7.87 -21.24
CA THR A 246 19.48 -8.20 -21.72
C THR A 246 19.25 -9.67 -21.43
N LEU A 247 18.41 -9.99 -20.45
CA LEU A 247 18.05 -11.37 -20.15
C LEU A 247 17.26 -11.96 -21.32
N ASP A 248 17.62 -13.18 -21.67
CA ASP A 248 16.83 -14.01 -22.57
C ASP A 248 15.46 -14.27 -21.89
N PRO A 249 14.32 -14.01 -22.55
CA PRO A 249 12.98 -14.26 -21.98
C PRO A 249 12.80 -15.66 -21.40
N ASP A 250 13.46 -16.66 -21.99
CA ASP A 250 13.41 -18.05 -21.52
C ASP A 250 14.21 -18.28 -20.21
N GLU A 251 15.20 -17.43 -19.94
CA GLU A 251 16.02 -17.45 -18.72
C GLU A 251 15.36 -16.68 -17.57
N GLU A 252 14.61 -15.62 -17.88
CA GLU A 252 13.76 -14.88 -16.94
C GLU A 252 12.63 -15.78 -16.40
N GLU A 253 11.97 -16.56 -17.26
CA GLU A 253 10.94 -17.54 -16.87
C GLU A 253 11.49 -18.66 -15.94
N ARG A 254 12.78 -18.98 -16.11
CA ARG A 254 13.47 -20.04 -15.35
C ARG A 254 13.98 -19.57 -13.99
N LEU A 255 14.41 -18.31 -13.88
CA LEU A 255 14.92 -17.67 -12.67
C LEU A 255 13.81 -17.26 -11.69
N LEU A 256 12.63 -16.90 -12.20
CA LEU A 256 11.45 -16.55 -11.39
C LEU A 256 10.76 -17.75 -10.70
N GLY A 257 11.40 -18.93 -10.70
CA GLY A 257 11.14 -20.06 -9.79
C GLY A 257 9.71 -20.22 -9.28
N ARG A 258 8.91 -21.07 -9.95
CA ARG A 258 7.52 -21.45 -9.62
C ARG A 258 6.62 -20.28 -9.19
N PRO A 259 5.80 -19.75 -10.11
CA PRO A 259 4.76 -18.77 -9.80
C PRO A 259 3.84 -19.25 -8.68
N LEU A 260 3.42 -18.33 -7.81
CA LEU A 260 2.31 -18.50 -6.85
C LEU A 260 1.04 -19.08 -7.50
N ALA A 261 0.91 -18.97 -8.83
CA ALA A 261 -0.10 -19.62 -9.66
C ALA A 261 -0.07 -21.17 -9.64
N ARG A 262 0.80 -21.82 -8.85
CA ARG A 262 0.88 -23.29 -8.70
C ARG A 262 0.57 -23.81 -7.30
N LEU A 263 -0.10 -23.05 -6.43
CA LEU A 263 -0.70 -23.65 -5.22
C LEU A 263 -1.74 -24.68 -5.63
N THR A 264 -1.59 -25.91 -5.17
CA THR A 264 -2.58 -26.96 -5.40
C THR A 264 -3.87 -26.63 -4.63
N PRO A 265 -5.04 -27.08 -5.10
CA PRO A 265 -6.29 -26.93 -4.33
C PRO A 265 -6.18 -27.43 -2.88
N SER A 266 -5.29 -28.41 -2.63
CA SER A 266 -5.03 -28.96 -1.29
C SER A 266 -4.20 -28.04 -0.38
N GLU A 267 -3.32 -27.22 -0.94
CA GLU A 267 -2.54 -26.20 -0.22
C GLU A 267 -3.42 -24.99 0.07
N LEU A 268 -4.22 -24.56 -0.92
CA LEU A 268 -5.21 -23.51 -0.74
C LEU A 268 -6.23 -23.86 0.35
N GLN A 269 -6.78 -25.09 0.31
CA GLN A 269 -7.70 -25.58 1.35
C GLN A 269 -7.04 -25.76 2.72
N ARG A 270 -5.73 -26.01 2.79
CA ARG A 270 -5.03 -26.12 4.07
C ARG A 270 -4.91 -24.76 4.75
N GLY A 271 -4.52 -23.73 4.00
CA GLY A 271 -4.48 -22.35 4.50
C GLY A 271 -5.86 -21.88 4.97
N LEU A 272 -6.91 -22.11 4.18
CA LEU A 272 -8.27 -21.72 4.58
C LEU A 272 -8.76 -22.42 5.86
N ARG A 273 -8.29 -23.66 6.14
CA ARG A 273 -8.66 -24.41 7.36
C ARG A 273 -7.82 -24.06 8.59
N SER A 274 -6.61 -23.52 8.40
CA SER A 274 -5.71 -23.13 9.50
C SER A 274 -6.12 -21.81 10.13
N SER A 275 -6.80 -20.93 9.39
CA SER A 275 -7.36 -19.70 9.97
C SER A 275 -8.63 -20.00 10.77
N PRO A 276 -8.64 -19.80 12.10
CA PRO A 276 -9.80 -20.07 12.95
C PRO A 276 -11.01 -19.18 12.62
N ARG A 277 -10.78 -18.07 11.90
CA ARG A 277 -11.79 -17.04 11.61
C ARG A 277 -12.69 -17.39 10.41
N PHE A 278 -12.31 -18.35 9.56
CA PHE A 278 -13.11 -18.77 8.40
C PHE A 278 -13.94 -20.05 8.64
N ARG A 279 -14.00 -20.56 9.88
CA ARG A 279 -14.83 -21.73 10.25
C ARG A 279 -16.22 -21.34 10.69
#